data_AF-A0A919HUX4-F1
#
_entry.id   AF-A0A919HUX4-F1
#
_cell.length_a   1.000
_cell.length_b   1.000
_cell.length_c   1.000
_cell.angle_alpha   90.00
_cell.angle_beta   90.00
_cell.angle_gamma   90.00
#
_symmetry.space_group_name_H-M   'P 1'
#
loop_
_entity.id
_entity.type
_entity.pdbx_description
1 polymer ?
#
loop_
_entity_poly.entity_id
_entity_poly.type
_entity_poly.pdbx_seq_one_letter_code
_entity_poly.pdbx_strand_id
1 'polypeptide(L)' 'MDGQVQAIRRSLDAAGFTNTAIMSYSTKFASSFYGPFREAAGTALKGDRKTYQMSPMNRREAIRESLLDEARAPTA' A
#
# COMPACT_ATOMS: atom_id res chain seq x y z
N MET A 1 -4.08 2.26 -0.42
CA MET A 1 -5.31 2.92 0.09
C MET A 1 -4.89 3.79 1.25
N ASP A 2 -5.44 4.99 1.35
CA ASP A 2 -5.10 5.91 2.44
C ASP A 2 -5.48 5.28 3.79
N GLY A 3 -4.58 5.34 4.76
CA GLY A 3 -4.82 4.82 6.11
C GLY A 3 -4.77 3.29 6.24
N GLN A 4 -4.38 2.55 5.20
CA GLN A 4 -4.37 1.07 5.23
C GLN A 4 -3.55 0.49 6.40
N VAL A 5 -2.38 1.05 6.72
CA VAL A 5 -1.51 0.56 7.80
C VAL A 5 -2.20 0.71 9.16
N GLN A 6 -2.81 1.88 9.42
CA GLN A 6 -3.53 2.11 10.67
C GLN A 6 -4.73 1.17 10.81
N ALA A 7 -5.50 0.96 9.72
CA ALA A 7 -6.65 0.07 9.74
C ALA A 7 -6.25 -1.39 10.02
N ILE A 8 -5.19 -1.87 9.37
CA ILE A 8 -4.65 -3.22 9.57
C ILE A 8 -4.11 -3.37 10.99
N ARG A 9 -3.29 -2.42 11.47
CA ARG A 9 -2.70 -2.44 12.82
C ARG A 9 -3.77 -2.53 13.90
N ARG A 10 -4.78 -1.65 13.86
CA ARG A 10 -5.92 -1.67 14.78
C ARG A 10 -6.66 -3.01 14.77
N SER A 11 -6.86 -3.60 13.59
CA SER A 11 -7.57 -4.88 13.45
C SER A 11 -6.76 -6.03 14.03
N LEU A 12 -5.44 -6.06 13.78
CA LEU A 12 -4.54 -7.05 14.35
C LEU A 12 -4.47 -6.94 15.88
N ASP A 13 -4.36 -5.72 16.41
CA ASP A 13 -4.29 -5.50 17.86
C ASP A 13 -5.58 -5.90 18.56
N ALA A 14 -6.73 -5.52 18.00
CA ALA A 14 -8.04 -5.92 18.52
C ALA A 14 -8.24 -7.46 18.52
N ALA A 15 -7.59 -8.16 17.59
CA ALA A 15 -7.59 -9.61 17.49
C ALA A 15 -6.46 -10.30 18.30
N GLY A 16 -5.64 -9.53 19.04
CA GLY A 16 -4.53 -10.06 19.85
C GLY A 16 -3.25 -10.40 19.07
N PHE A 17 -3.17 -10.05 17.78
CA PHE A 17 -2.01 -10.27 16.91
C PHE A 17 -1.00 -9.12 16.95
N THR A 18 -0.62 -8.67 18.15
CA THR A 18 0.27 -7.51 18.35
C THR A 18 1.65 -7.70 17.72
N ASN A 19 2.15 -8.94 17.70
CA ASN A 19 3.49 -9.26 17.17
C ASN A 19 3.51 -9.53 15.67
N THR A 20 2.35 -9.53 15.00
CA THR A 20 2.29 -9.72 13.54
C THR A 20 2.75 -8.44 12.85
N ALA A 21 3.82 -8.54 12.06
CA ALA A 21 4.37 -7.44 11.30
C ALA A 21 3.47 -7.04 10.12
N ILE A 22 3.57 -5.77 9.70
CA ILE A 22 2.91 -5.24 8.51
C ILE A 22 3.98 -4.86 7.49
N MET A 23 4.01 -5.56 6.35
CA MET A 23 4.83 -5.18 5.21
C MET A 23 4.04 -4.23 4.31
N SER A 24 4.14 -2.92 4.55
CA SER A 24 3.41 -1.96 3.73
C SER A 24 4.06 -1.80 2.35
N TYR A 25 3.22 -1.89 1.31
CA TYR A 25 3.54 -1.30 0.01
C TYR A 25 3.19 0.19 0.05
N SER A 26 3.90 0.95 0.89
CA SER A 26 3.61 2.35 1.20
C SER A 26 3.67 3.23 -0.04
N THR A 27 4.73 3.08 -0.83
CA THR A 27 4.91 3.76 -2.12
C THR A 27 4.67 2.76 -3.25
N LYS A 28 3.46 2.78 -3.81
CA LYS A 28 3.10 1.90 -4.93
C LYS A 28 2.63 2.70 -6.14
N PHE A 29 3.51 2.80 -7.12
CA PHE A 29 3.26 3.54 -8.35
C PHE A 29 2.23 2.86 -9.26
N ALA A 30 1.50 3.65 -10.04
CA ALA A 30 0.71 3.21 -11.18
C ALA A 30 1.64 2.90 -12.36
N SER A 31 2.50 1.88 -12.19
CA SER A 31 3.53 1.51 -13.16
C SER A 31 2.98 0.69 -14.33
N SER A 32 3.56 0.89 -15.51
CA SER A 32 3.36 0.05 -16.70
C SER A 32 4.06 -1.31 -16.59
N PHE A 33 4.98 -1.48 -15.63
CA PHE A 33 5.78 -2.72 -15.50
C PHE A 33 5.00 -3.91 -14.95
N TYR A 34 3.76 -3.72 -14.49
CA TYR A 34 2.96 -4.79 -13.91
C TYR A 34 2.23 -5.68 -14.94
N GLY A 35 2.48 -5.50 -16.24
CA GLY A 35 1.87 -6.31 -17.31
C GLY A 35 2.01 -7.83 -17.08
N PRO A 36 3.24 -8.37 -16.98
CA PRO A 36 3.45 -9.81 -16.77
C PRO A 36 2.81 -10.32 -15.47
N PHE A 37 2.85 -9.52 -14.40
CA PHE A 37 2.20 -9.87 -13.14
C PHE A 37 0.68 -9.97 -13.28
N ARG A 38 0.04 -9.09 -14.05
CA ARG A 38 -1.42 -9.10 -14.24
C ARG A 38 -1.90 -10.35 -14.96
N GLU A 39 -1.13 -10.81 -15.94
CA GLU A 39 -1.38 -12.06 -16.66
C GLU A 39 -1.23 -13.25 -15.71
N ALA A 40 -0.07 -13.38 -15.05
CA ALA A 40 0.22 -14.49 -14.15
C ALA A 40 -0.75 -14.57 -12.94
N ALA A 41 -1.15 -13.42 -12.39
CA ALA A 41 -2.08 -13.35 -11.27
C ALA A 41 -3.56 -13.44 -11.69
N GLY A 42 -3.87 -13.55 -13.00
CA GLY A 42 -5.23 -13.68 -13.50
C GLY A 42 -6.13 -12.48 -13.23
N THR A 43 -5.60 -11.25 -13.25
CA THR A 43 -6.38 -10.06 -12.85
C THR A 43 -7.42 -9.69 -13.92
N ALA A 44 -8.71 -9.63 -13.56
CA ALA A 44 -9.80 -9.31 -14.50
C ALA A 44 -10.03 -7.80 -14.75
N LEU A 45 -9.24 -6.92 -14.13
CA LEU A 45 -9.45 -5.47 -14.21
C LEU A 45 -9.29 -4.97 -15.66
N LYS A 46 -10.36 -4.38 -16.20
CA LYS A 46 -10.33 -3.57 -17.42
C LYS A 46 -10.33 -2.10 -17.02
N GLY A 47 -9.28 -1.36 -17.36
CA GLY A 47 -9.08 0.03 -16.92
C GLY A 47 -7.72 0.22 -16.24
N ASP A 48 -7.61 1.21 -15.36
CA ASP A 48 -6.36 1.50 -14.66
C ASP A 48 -6.53 1.63 -13.13
N ARG A 49 -5.41 1.87 -12.46
CA ARG A 49 -5.31 1.97 -11.00
C ARG A 49 -4.85 3.35 -10.55
N LYS A 50 -4.88 4.35 -11.42
CA LYS A 50 -4.26 5.67 -11.20
C LYS A 50 -4.95 6.47 -10.09
N THR A 51 -6.17 6.10 -9.70
CA THR A 51 -6.93 6.76 -8.64
C THR A 51 -6.48 6.38 -7.23
N TYR A 52 -5.69 5.30 -7.08
CA TYR A 52 -5.20 4.85 -5.77
C TYR A 52 -3.75 4.33 -5.79
N GLN A 53 -3.18 4.08 -6.96
CA GLN A 53 -1.73 3.92 -7.14
C GLN A 53 -1.14 5.25 -7.59
N MET A 54 -0.05 5.64 -6.96
CA MET A 54 0.48 6.99 -7.12
C MET A 54 1.10 7.22 -8.51
N SER A 55 1.18 8.47 -8.95
CA SER A 55 1.83 8.82 -10.21
C SER A 55 3.33 8.46 -10.18
N PRO A 56 3.87 7.77 -11.20
CA PRO A 56 5.30 7.46 -11.31
C PRO A 56 6.22 8.70 -11.27
N MET A 57 5.71 9.88 -11.62
CA MET A 57 6.50 11.11 -11.72
C MET A 57 6.55 11.90 -10.39
N ASN A 58 5.75 11.53 -9.39
CA ASN A 58 5.58 12.32 -8.18
C ASN A 58 6.53 11.89 -7.06
N ARG A 59 7.83 12.21 -7.19
CA ARG A 59 8.84 11.86 -6.16
C ARG A 59 8.55 12.43 -4.76
N ARG A 60 7.96 13.63 -4.66
CA ARG A 60 7.63 14.25 -3.36
C ARG A 60 6.49 13.50 -2.67
N GLU A 61 5.49 13.10 -3.44
CA GLU A 61 4.38 12.26 -2.96
C GLU A 61 4.90 10.89 -2.53
N ALA A 62 5.85 10.28 -3.27
CA ALA A 62 6.44 8.99 -2.89
C ALA A 62 7.03 9.00 -1.47
N ILE A 63 7.84 10.01 -1.17
CA ILE A 63 8.42 10.16 0.17
C ILE A 63 7.31 10.38 1.21
N ARG A 64 6.34 11.25 0.91
CA ARG A 64 5.21 11.52 1.80
C ARG A 64 4.38 10.27 2.10
N GLU A 65 4.08 9.44 1.11
CA GLU A 65 3.31 8.20 1.29
C GLU A 65 4.01 7.23 2.25
N SER A 66 5.33 7.06 2.11
CA SER A 66 6.10 6.24 3.05
C SER A 66 6.14 6.78 4.47
N LEU A 67 6.35 8.10 4.62
CA LEU A 67 6.36 8.75 5.94
C LEU A 67 4.97 8.71 6.61
N LEU A 68 3.89 8.80 5.82
CA LEU A 68 2.54 8.66 6.34
C LEU A 68 2.30 7.26 6.91
N ASP A 69 2.76 6.22 6.22
CA ASP A 69 2.62 4.84 6.70
C ASP A 69 3.47 4.55 7.93
N GLU A 70 4.69 5.09 8.01
CA GLU A 70 5.54 5.05 9.21
C GLU A 70 4.82 5.68 10.42
N ALA A 71 4.29 6.89 10.26
CA ALA A 71 3.54 7.58 11.33
C ALA A 71 2.24 6.87 11.74
N ARG A 72 1.71 5.99 10.86
CA ARG A 72 0.44 5.26 11.05
C ARG A 72 0.64 3.83 11.56
N ALA A 73 1.87 3.41 11.84
CA ALA A 73 2.21 2.07 12.31
C ALA A 73 2.46 1.98 13.84
N PRO A 74 1.58 2.43 14.75
CA PRO A 74 1.89 2.30 16.17
C PRO A 74 1.68 0.85 16.63
N THR A 75 2.75 0.21 17.08
CA THR A 75 2.87 -0.42 18.40
C THR A 75 4.36 -0.40 18.78
N ALA A 76 4.65 0.00 20.02
CA ALA A 76 5.98 0.07 20.62
C ALA A 76 6.67 -1.30 20.71
#